data_AF-A0A7Y4WL98-F1
#
_entry.id   AF-A0A7Y4WL98-F1
#
_cell.length_a   1.000
_cell.length_b   1.000
_cell.length_c   1.000
_cell.angle_alpha   90.00
_cell.angle_beta   90.00
_cell.angle_gamma   90.00
#
_symmetry.space_group_name_H-M   'P 1'
#
loop_
_entity.id
_entity.type
_entity.pdbx_description
1 polymer ?
#
loop_
_entity_poly.entity_id
_entity_poly.type
_entity_poly.pdbx_seq_one_letter_code
_entity_poly.pdbx_strand_id
1 'polypeptide(L)' 'MDKFVLYLKESYHELVEKVTWPTWPNLLDSARVVVVATVILALVILVMDLITNKALGFIYNT' A
#
# COMPACT_ATOMS: atom_id res chain seq x y z
N MET A 1 24.93 -24.49 7.82
CA MET A 1 23.55 -24.04 8.14
C MET A 1 23.56 -22.98 9.22
N ASP A 2 24.58 -22.95 10.09
CA ASP A 2 24.73 -21.98 11.18
C ASP A 2 24.89 -20.53 10.70
N LYS A 3 25.55 -20.31 9.57
CA LYS A 3 25.70 -18.97 8.98
C LYS A 3 24.36 -18.28 8.71
N PHE A 4 23.39 -18.99 8.12
CA PHE A 4 22.09 -18.40 7.78
C PHE A 4 21.30 -18.01 9.04
N VAL A 5 21.32 -18.87 10.05
CA VAL A 5 20.70 -18.58 11.35
C VAL A 5 21.39 -17.41 12.05
N LEU A 6 22.73 -17.34 11.97
CA LEU A 6 23.52 -16.23 12.51
C LEU A 6 23.17 -14.90 11.83
N TYR A 7 23.07 -14.90 10.48
CA TYR A 7 22.67 -13.72 9.71
C TYR A 7 21.30 -13.19 10.12
N LEU A 8 20.29 -14.07 10.26
CA LEU A 8 18.96 -13.64 10.70
C LEU A 8 18.98 -13.04 12.11
N LYS A 9 19.82 -13.60 13.00
CA LYS A 9 19.97 -13.12 14.38
C LYS A 9 20.67 -11.76 14.44
N GLU A 10 21.72 -11.56 13.65
CA GLU A 10 22.41 -10.27 13.51
C GLU A 10 21.50 -9.21 12.87
N SER A 11 20.77 -9.56 11.80
CA SER A 11 19.81 -8.65 11.17
C SER A 11 18.71 -8.21 12.12
N TYR A 12 18.18 -9.12 12.95
CA TYR A 12 17.18 -8.75 13.96
C TYR A 12 17.75 -7.77 15.00
N HIS A 13 18.97 -8.04 15.48
CA HIS A 13 19.65 -7.18 16.44
C HIS A 13 19.91 -5.78 15.85
N GLU A 14 20.34 -5.70 14.59
CA GLU A 14 20.55 -4.44 13.88
C GLU A 14 19.25 -3.66 13.68
N LEU A 15 18.17 -4.33 13.25
CA LEU A 15 16.87 -3.70 13.04
C LEU A 15 16.24 -3.16 14.34
N VAL A 16 16.63 -3.70 15.50
CA VAL A 16 16.11 -3.26 16.81
C VAL A 16 16.99 -2.18 17.43
N GLU A 17 18.31 -2.27 17.31
CA GLU A 17 19.25 -1.36 18.00
C GLU A 17 19.75 -0.19 17.14
N LYS A 18 19.79 -0.35 15.81
CA LYS A 18 20.36 0.65 14.88
C LYS A 18 19.32 1.39 14.05
N VAL A 19 18.03 1.06 14.20
CA VAL A 19 16.95 1.70 13.43
C VAL A 19 15.97 2.39 14.37
N THR A 20 15.62 3.63 14.02
CA THR A 20 14.61 4.41 14.74
C THR A 20 13.21 4.09 14.24
N TRP A 21 12.59 3.06 14.81
CA TRP A 21 11.17 2.78 14.56
C TRP A 21 10.29 3.88 15.14
N PRO A 22 9.37 4.47 14.36
CA PRO A 22 8.38 5.37 14.92
C PRO A 22 7.43 4.60 15.84
N THR A 23 6.89 5.27 16.84
CA THR A 23 5.88 4.68 17.72
C THR A 23 4.65 4.24 16.92
N TRP A 24 3.96 3.19 17.37
CA TRP A 24 2.73 2.67 16.75
C TRP A 24 1.69 3.73 16.33
N PRO A 25 1.41 4.78 17.13
CA PRO A 25 0.48 5.83 16.71
C PRO A 25 0.96 6.59 15.46
N ASN A 26 2.26 6.88 15.35
CA ASN A 26 2.84 7.61 14.21
C ASN A 26 2.85 6.75 12.93
N LEU A 27 3.03 5.43 13.08
CA LEU A 27 2.92 4.47 11.98
C LEU A 27 1.50 4.45 11.41
N LEU A 28 0.49 4.40 12.29
CA LEU A 28 -0.91 4.43 11.88
C LEU A 28 -1.33 5.77 11.27
N ASP A 29 -0.77 6.87 11.75
CA ASP A 29 -1.03 8.18 11.17
C ASP A 29 -0.49 8.30 9.73
N SER A 30 0.74 7.81 9.50
CA SER A 30 1.32 7.72 8.16
C SER A 30 0.51 6.79 7.25
N ALA A 31 0.05 5.65 7.76
CA ALA A 31 -0.79 4.72 7.02
C ALA A 31 -2.16 5.32 6.66
N ARG A 32 -2.76 6.13 7.55
CA ARG A 32 -4.04 6.79 7.32
C ARG A 32 -4.00 7.70 6.10
N VAL A 33 -2.92 8.48 5.93
CA VAL A 33 -2.74 9.35 4.76
C VAL A 33 -2.74 8.53 3.47
N VAL A 34 -2.03 7.41 3.45
CA VAL A 34 -1.99 6.50 2.29
C VAL A 34 -3.37 5.92 2.00
N VAL A 35 -4.12 5.49 3.01
CA VAL A 35 -5.50 4.98 2.84
C VAL A 35 -6.43 6.03 2.25
N VAL A 36 -6.32 7.29 2.67
CA VAL A 36 -7.12 8.37 2.07
C VAL A 36 -6.73 8.58 0.60
N ALA A 37 -5.44 8.55 0.28
CA ALA A 37 -4.96 8.68 -1.10
C ALA A 37 -5.44 7.54 -2.00
N THR A 38 -5.44 6.29 -1.52
CA THR A 38 -5.93 5.14 -2.30
C THR A 38 -7.44 5.20 -2.54
N VAL A 39 -8.21 5.69 -1.58
CA VAL A 39 -9.67 5.91 -1.76
C VAL A 39 -9.94 6.94 -2.85
N ILE A 40 -9.18 8.04 -2.90
CA ILE A 40 -9.32 9.05 -3.96
C ILE A 40 -9.01 8.44 -5.33
N LEU A 41 -7.92 7.68 -5.45
CA LEU A 41 -7.57 6.98 -6.68
C LEU A 41 -8.65 5.99 -7.12
N ALA A 42 -9.22 5.23 -6.18
CA ALA A 42 -10.31 4.30 -6.46
C ALA A 42 -11.55 5.02 -7.01
N LEU A 43 -11.90 6.20 -6.49
CA LEU A 43 -13.00 7.01 -7.02
C LEU A 43 -12.74 7.49 -8.46
N VAL A 44 -11.51 7.89 -8.77
CA VAL A 44 -11.14 8.31 -10.14
C VAL A 44 -11.28 7.16 -11.12
N ILE A 45 -10.76 5.98 -10.76
CA ILE A 45 -10.88 4.77 -11.58
C ILE A 45 -12.36 4.41 -11.78
N LEU A 46 -13.17 4.47 -10.73
CA LEU A 46 -14.61 4.19 -10.80
C LEU A 46 -15.32 5.12 -11.79
N VAL A 47 -15.01 6.42 -11.80
CA VAL A 47 -15.58 7.36 -12.77
C VAL A 47 -15.18 6.97 -14.20
N MET A 48 -13.90 6.63 -14.41
CA MET A 48 -13.40 6.23 -15.73
C MET A 48 -14.06 4.93 -16.22
N ASP A 49 -14.26 3.96 -15.33
CA ASP A 49 -14.95 2.71 -15.63
C ASP A 49 -16.42 2.94 -15.98
N LEU A 50 -17.12 3.85 -15.28
CA LEU A 50 -18.50 4.20 -15.59
C LEU A 50 -18.64 4.87 -16.95
N ILE A 51 -17.73 5.79 -17.30
CA ILE A 51 -17.73 6.44 -18.61
C ILE A 51 -17.50 5.41 -19.71
N THR A 52 -16.51 4.54 -19.53
CA THR A 52 -16.15 3.52 -20.52
C THR A 52 -17.27 2.52 -20.71
N ASN A 53 -17.86 2.00 -19.64
CA ASN A 53 -19.00 1.07 -19.72
C ASN A 53 -20.20 1.69 -20.43
N LYS A 54 -20.52 2.96 -20.15
CA LYS A 54 -21.61 3.67 -20.84
C LYS A 54 -21.31 3.91 -22.32
N ALA A 55 -20.07 4.29 -22.65
CA ALA A 55 -19.65 4.53 -24.03
C ALA A 55 -19.67 3.23 -24.86
N LEU A 56 -19.12 2.14 -24.32
CA LEU A 56 -19.16 0.83 -24.97
C LEU A 56 -20.59 0.30 -25.08
N GLY A 57 -21.39 0.45 -24.01
CA GLY A 57 -22.81 0.09 -24.04
C GLY A 57 -23.59 0.83 -25.12
N PHE A 58 -23.26 2.09 -25.42
CA PHE A 58 -23.90 2.81 -26.52
C PHE A 58 -23.50 2.28 -27.91
N ILE A 59 -22.22 1.93 -28.09
CA ILE A 59 -21.69 1.41 -29.37
C ILE A 59 -22.19 -0.01 -29.65
N TYR A 60 -22.22 -0.89 -28.64
CA TYR A 60 -22.62 -2.29 -28.80
C TYR A 60 -24.14 -2.51 -28.79
N ASN A 61 -24.91 -1.55 -28.28
CA ASN A 61 -26.38 -1.64 -28.21
C ASN A 61 -27.05 -0.89 -29.39
N THR A 62 -26.29 -0.61 -30.45
CA THR A 62 -26.74 -0.21 -31.80
C THR A 62 -26.42 -1.36 -32.75
#